data_AF-A0A0C9XA64-F1
#
_entry.id   AF-A0A0C9XA64-F1
#
_cell.length_a   1.000
_cell.length_b   1.000
_cell.length_c   1.000
_cell.angle_alpha   90.00
_cell.angle_beta   90.00
_cell.angle_gamma   90.00
#
_symmetry.space_group_name_H-M   'P 1'
#
loop_
_entity.id
_entity.type
_entity.pdbx_description
1 polymer ?
#
loop_
_entity_poly.entity_id
_entity_poly.type
_entity_poly.pdbx_seq_one_letter_code
_entity_poly.pdbx_strand_id
1 'polypeptide(L)'
;MPLFISGPQSPSTTGIEVSVDGRGGHSDGAGEATAPRYLYYRLYTKDGAIQSLNPIYSNDPFISRILPKSITPPHTALSLKKHLCKIKRVARSNAVLFEALSSDAAIPDATRLKLRGHLGSGMSSREPMALVVGAAEVEKRSSDRDSPLAKELGENPDAHERRYIYYRVYDEEGEVNSKTVFDRNDTSLGRIDTLSVAPPYSVASLKSCIAKAEGIVDREIQLFKDTDGEALMKDADRASFLAETYPGCLEDDPLALVCGLTTMGEALGQRSTMTRPIRANFGFKPFKPNISTWHAYSKGDILLTDGVEVTKTYISTYGGTQGYAGYMAINWAGRDAFVRADLVTFC
;
A
#
# COMPACT_ATOMS: atom_id res chain seq x y z
N MET A 1 -32.63 -77.32 -4.08
CA MET A 1 -33.95 -77.69 -4.64
C MET A 1 -35.02 -77.42 -3.59
N PRO A 2 -36.24 -77.00 -3.95
CA PRO A 2 -36.62 -76.00 -4.98
C PRO A 2 -36.78 -74.63 -4.25
N LEU A 3 -37.61 -73.62 -4.57
CA LEU A 3 -38.36 -73.22 -5.77
C LEU A 3 -38.32 -71.67 -5.87
N PHE A 4 -39.44 -71.01 -6.18
CA PHE A 4 -39.70 -69.57 -6.39
C PHE A 4 -41.24 -69.36 -6.32
N ILE A 5 -41.74 -68.15 -6.66
CA ILE A 5 -43.14 -67.77 -7.05
C ILE A 5 -44.08 -67.41 -5.88
N SER A 6 -44.85 -66.31 -5.86
CA SER A 6 -44.90 -65.01 -6.59
C SER A 6 -45.81 -64.01 -5.84
N GLY A 7 -45.78 -62.70 -6.17
CA GLY A 7 -46.67 -61.65 -5.61
C GLY A 7 -48.09 -61.62 -6.24
N PRO A 8 -48.74 -60.45 -6.46
CA PRO A 8 -48.42 -59.06 -6.05
C PRO A 8 -49.65 -58.27 -5.49
N GLN A 9 -49.46 -57.01 -5.02
CA GLN A 9 -50.25 -55.83 -5.45
C GLN A 9 -49.92 -54.52 -4.70
N SER A 10 -49.67 -53.48 -5.49
CA SER A 10 -49.90 -52.04 -5.22
C SER A 10 -50.84 -51.55 -6.36
N PRO A 11 -51.44 -50.33 -6.36
CA PRO A 11 -51.16 -49.15 -5.52
C PRO A 11 -52.40 -48.38 -5.00
N SER A 12 -52.20 -47.36 -4.16
CA SER A 12 -53.00 -46.11 -4.17
C SER A 12 -52.22 -44.95 -3.55
N THR A 13 -52.25 -43.79 -4.19
CA THR A 13 -51.63 -42.54 -3.74
C THR A 13 -52.67 -41.60 -3.13
N THR A 14 -52.45 -41.11 -1.91
CA THR A 14 -52.75 -39.72 -1.51
C THR A 14 -52.11 -39.41 -0.16
N GLY A 15 -51.44 -38.25 -0.06
CA GLY A 15 -50.99 -37.71 1.23
C GLY A 15 -51.89 -36.57 1.68
N ILE A 16 -51.74 -36.14 2.94
CA ILE A 16 -52.07 -34.81 3.46
C ILE A 16 -51.22 -34.57 4.72
N GLU A 17 -50.78 -33.33 4.91
CA GLU A 17 -49.93 -32.88 6.02
C GLU A 17 -50.67 -32.92 7.37
N VAL A 18 -49.92 -33.03 8.47
CA VAL A 18 -50.46 -32.90 9.84
C VAL A 18 -49.53 -32.04 10.70
N SER A 19 -50.17 -31.22 11.54
CA SER A 19 -49.66 -30.60 12.77
C SER A 19 -49.19 -29.14 12.68
N VAL A 20 -50.16 -28.23 12.84
CA VAL A 20 -49.95 -26.89 13.38
C VAL A 20 -50.86 -26.71 14.59
N ASP A 21 -50.32 -26.92 15.80
CA ASP A 21 -50.47 -25.99 16.93
C ASP A 21 -49.76 -26.54 18.18
N GLY A 22 -49.08 -25.64 18.91
CA GLY A 22 -48.17 -26.04 20.00
C GLY A 22 -47.67 -24.85 20.82
N ARG A 23 -48.60 -24.06 21.36
CA ARG A 23 -48.32 -22.88 22.18
C ARG A 23 -47.67 -23.29 23.52
N GLY A 24 -46.33 -23.20 23.61
CA GLY A 24 -45.56 -23.47 24.82
C GLY A 24 -44.54 -22.37 25.09
N GLY A 25 -44.83 -21.47 26.02
CA GLY A 25 -43.87 -20.47 26.48
C GLY A 25 -42.91 -21.07 27.50
N HIS A 26 -41.60 -20.86 27.31
CA HIS A 26 -40.63 -20.81 28.40
C HIS A 26 -39.90 -19.48 28.30
N SER A 27 -40.32 -18.55 29.15
CA SER A 27 -39.56 -17.36 29.48
C SER A 27 -38.57 -17.73 30.58
N ASP A 28 -37.34 -18.07 30.20
CA ASP A 28 -36.19 -17.97 31.09
C ASP A 28 -34.92 -17.72 30.27
N GLY A 29 -34.11 -16.78 30.75
CA GLY A 29 -33.10 -16.11 29.93
C GLY A 29 -33.19 -14.61 30.11
N ALA A 30 -33.00 -14.14 31.35
CA ALA A 30 -32.82 -12.72 31.64
C ALA A 30 -31.74 -12.16 30.70
N GLY A 31 -32.11 -11.13 29.95
CA GLY A 31 -31.24 -10.56 28.92
C GLY A 31 -30.05 -9.85 29.53
N GLU A 32 -28.99 -10.60 29.84
CA GLU A 32 -27.66 -10.05 29.99
C GLU A 32 -27.37 -9.24 28.72
N ALA A 33 -27.21 -7.94 28.89
CA ALA A 33 -27.13 -6.98 27.80
C ALA A 33 -25.81 -7.18 27.05
N THR A 34 -25.81 -8.18 26.17
CA THR A 34 -24.61 -8.68 25.49
C THR A 34 -23.98 -7.52 24.75
N ALA A 35 -22.76 -7.15 25.18
CA ALA A 35 -22.09 -5.93 24.74
C ALA A 35 -22.11 -5.83 23.20
N PRO A 36 -22.30 -4.63 22.63
CA PRO A 36 -22.49 -4.48 21.19
C PRO A 36 -21.35 -5.15 20.42
N ARG A 37 -21.68 -6.19 19.64
CA ARG A 37 -20.69 -6.88 18.82
C ARG A 37 -20.21 -5.92 17.73
N TYR A 38 -18.93 -5.59 17.78
CA TYR A 38 -18.28 -4.67 16.84
C TYR A 38 -17.44 -5.44 15.83
N LEU A 39 -17.39 -4.94 14.60
CA LEU A 39 -16.42 -5.34 13.58
C LEU A 39 -15.30 -4.31 13.54
N TYR A 40 -14.11 -4.72 13.95
CA TYR A 40 -12.86 -3.96 13.93
C TYR A 40 -12.19 -4.03 12.57
N TYR A 41 -11.61 -2.91 12.14
CA TYR A 41 -10.89 -2.80 10.87
C TYR A 41 -9.82 -1.71 10.92
N ARG A 42 -8.76 -1.88 10.12
CA ARG A 42 -7.69 -0.90 9.87
C ARG A 42 -7.72 -0.41 8.42
N LEU A 43 -7.18 0.78 8.17
CA LEU A 43 -7.05 1.35 6.82
C LEU A 43 -5.58 1.45 6.39
N TYR A 44 -5.33 1.17 5.11
CA TYR A 44 -3.99 1.11 4.52
C TYR A 44 -3.97 1.72 3.11
N THR A 45 -2.86 2.34 2.69
CA THR A 45 -2.45 2.33 1.29
C THR A 45 -1.54 1.12 1.04
N LYS A 46 -1.02 0.93 -0.18
CA LYS A 46 0.07 -0.04 -0.41
C LYS A 46 1.32 0.28 0.44
N ASP A 47 1.47 1.56 0.75
CA ASP A 47 2.59 2.19 1.46
C ASP A 47 2.33 2.25 2.98
N GLY A 48 1.46 1.37 3.50
CA GLY A 48 1.19 1.25 4.93
C GLY A 48 -0.02 2.04 5.46
N ALA A 49 -0.15 2.07 6.78
CA ALA A 49 -1.36 2.49 7.48
C ALA A 49 -1.79 3.95 7.21
N ILE A 50 -3.10 4.19 7.24
CA ILE A 50 -3.71 5.53 7.11
C ILE A 50 -4.54 5.83 8.35
N GLN A 51 -4.37 7.02 8.92
CA GLN A 51 -5.21 7.48 10.01
C GLN A 51 -6.70 7.37 9.65
N SER A 52 -7.47 6.84 10.60
CA SER A 52 -8.91 6.72 10.48
C SER A 52 -9.62 8.06 10.74
N LEU A 53 -10.71 8.32 10.02
CA LEU A 53 -11.65 9.41 10.34
C LEU A 53 -12.46 9.19 11.63
N ASN A 54 -12.44 7.97 12.19
CA ASN A 54 -13.18 7.62 13.41
C ASN A 54 -12.34 6.63 14.24
N PRO A 55 -11.16 7.05 14.74
CA PRO A 55 -10.32 6.20 15.56
C PRO A 55 -11.04 5.87 16.87
N ILE A 56 -10.72 4.71 17.44
CA ILE A 56 -11.34 4.24 18.70
C ILE A 56 -10.39 4.35 19.90
N TYR A 57 -9.10 4.56 19.65
CA TYR A 57 -8.08 4.72 20.67
C TYR A 57 -7.16 5.88 20.32
N SER A 58 -6.64 6.59 21.33
CA SER A 58 -5.68 7.69 21.16
C SER A 58 -4.31 7.19 20.68
N ASN A 59 -3.87 6.05 21.22
CA ASN A 59 -2.58 5.41 20.95
C ASN A 59 -2.58 4.48 19.71
N ASP A 60 -3.72 4.32 19.04
CA ASP A 60 -3.85 3.60 17.77
C ASP A 60 -4.85 4.33 16.84
N PRO A 61 -4.37 5.34 16.09
CA PRO A 61 -5.23 6.16 15.24
C PRO A 61 -5.64 5.45 13.93
N PHE A 62 -5.14 4.24 13.68
CA PHE A 62 -5.34 3.49 12.43
C PHE A 62 -6.51 2.51 12.52
N ILE A 63 -6.80 2.00 13.72
CA ILE A 63 -7.91 1.07 13.95
C ILE A 63 -9.25 1.78 14.15
N SER A 64 -10.34 1.09 13.84
CA SER A 64 -11.71 1.57 13.97
C SER A 64 -12.67 0.41 14.13
N ARG A 65 -13.93 0.71 14.47
CA ARG A 65 -14.98 -0.29 14.52
C ARG A 65 -16.31 0.21 13.93
N ILE A 66 -17.11 -0.73 13.41
CA ILE A 66 -18.51 -0.51 13.03
C ILE A 66 -19.40 -1.56 13.71
N LEU A 67 -20.72 -1.30 13.69
CA LEU A 67 -21.71 -2.31 14.08
C LEU A 67 -22.08 -3.13 12.84
N PRO A 68 -22.09 -4.49 12.90
CA PRO A 68 -22.48 -5.33 11.77
C PRO A 68 -23.85 -5.00 11.16
N LYS A 69 -24.81 -4.56 11.99
CA LYS A 69 -26.15 -4.11 11.55
C LYS A 69 -26.15 -2.87 10.63
N SER A 70 -25.02 -2.17 10.50
CA SER A 70 -24.87 -1.01 9.61
C SER A 70 -24.52 -1.41 8.17
N ILE A 71 -24.20 -2.70 7.93
CA ILE A 71 -23.86 -3.24 6.62
C ILE A 71 -25.15 -3.71 5.93
N THR A 72 -25.30 -3.38 4.65
CA THR A 72 -26.50 -3.72 3.87
C THR A 72 -26.53 -5.22 3.54
N PRO A 73 -27.62 -5.96 3.82
CA PRO A 73 -27.80 -7.32 3.33
C PRO A 73 -27.80 -7.39 1.78
N PRO A 74 -27.30 -8.48 1.16
CA PRO A 74 -26.61 -9.61 1.79
C PRO A 74 -25.22 -9.20 2.30
N HIS A 75 -24.84 -9.68 3.49
CA HIS A 75 -23.55 -9.38 4.12
C HIS A 75 -22.39 -10.07 3.37
N THR A 76 -21.95 -9.46 2.27
CA THR A 76 -20.76 -9.89 1.50
C THR A 76 -19.58 -8.94 1.69
N ALA A 77 -18.39 -9.37 1.29
CA ALA A 77 -17.20 -8.52 1.20
C ALA A 77 -17.49 -7.20 0.44
N LEU A 78 -18.21 -7.26 -0.69
CA LEU A 78 -18.62 -6.06 -1.42
C LEU A 78 -19.56 -5.15 -0.61
N SER A 79 -20.48 -5.70 0.17
CA SER A 79 -21.40 -4.90 1.01
C SER A 79 -20.65 -4.16 2.14
N LEU A 80 -19.68 -4.84 2.77
CA LEU A 80 -18.82 -4.27 3.79
C LEU A 80 -17.89 -3.21 3.18
N LYS A 81 -17.21 -3.54 2.07
CA LYS A 81 -16.37 -2.60 1.31
C LYS A 81 -17.13 -1.34 0.90
N LYS A 82 -18.37 -1.49 0.39
CA LYS A 82 -19.28 -0.37 0.10
C LYS A 82 -19.54 0.50 1.33
N HIS A 83 -19.82 -0.10 2.48
CA HIS A 83 -20.08 0.63 3.73
C HIS A 83 -18.83 1.35 4.25
N LEU A 84 -17.68 0.65 4.34
CA LEU A 84 -16.42 1.22 4.81
C LEU A 84 -15.94 2.37 3.91
N CYS A 85 -16.00 2.22 2.58
CA CYS A 85 -15.63 3.29 1.66
C CYS A 85 -16.51 4.53 1.83
N LYS A 86 -17.82 4.35 2.08
CA LYS A 86 -18.77 5.46 2.35
C LYS A 86 -18.40 6.21 3.63
N ILE A 87 -18.27 5.51 4.76
CA ILE A 87 -17.98 6.16 6.06
C ILE A 87 -16.55 6.72 6.15
N LYS A 88 -15.65 6.29 5.26
CA LYS A 88 -14.27 6.77 5.15
C LYS A 88 -14.01 7.69 3.96
N ARG A 89 -15.05 8.16 3.25
CA ARG A 89 -14.96 9.10 2.12
C ARG A 89 -13.84 8.72 1.11
N VAL A 90 -13.87 7.50 0.56
CA VAL A 90 -12.94 7.03 -0.50
C VAL A 90 -13.66 6.37 -1.66
N ALA A 91 -13.08 6.45 -2.87
CA ALA A 91 -13.54 5.66 -3.99
C ALA A 91 -13.43 4.15 -3.71
N ARG A 92 -14.35 3.41 -4.34
CA ARG A 92 -14.49 1.96 -4.20
C ARG A 92 -13.64 1.17 -5.21
N SER A 93 -13.30 1.78 -6.34
CA SER A 93 -12.66 1.13 -7.49
C SER A 93 -11.32 0.47 -7.14
N ASN A 94 -10.56 1.10 -6.24
CA ASN A 94 -9.22 0.65 -5.84
C ASN A 94 -9.20 0.07 -4.42
N ALA A 95 -10.36 -0.30 -3.87
CA ALA A 95 -10.47 -0.81 -2.50
C ALA A 95 -10.41 -2.34 -2.48
N VAL A 96 -9.49 -2.86 -1.67
CA VAL A 96 -9.21 -4.29 -1.46
C VAL A 96 -9.41 -4.62 0.01
N LEU A 97 -10.16 -5.68 0.30
CA LEU A 97 -10.49 -6.10 1.66
C LEU A 97 -9.78 -7.42 1.98
N PHE A 98 -9.08 -7.47 3.10
CA PHE A 98 -8.47 -8.69 3.65
C PHE A 98 -9.21 -9.10 4.93
N GLU A 99 -9.22 -10.41 5.20
CA GLU A 99 -10.00 -11.00 6.29
C GLU A 99 -9.39 -10.71 7.66
N ALA A 100 -8.07 -10.81 7.75
CA ALA A 100 -7.23 -10.44 8.88
C ALA A 100 -5.95 -9.75 8.38
N LEU A 101 -5.15 -9.21 9.30
CA LEU A 101 -3.83 -8.64 8.99
C LEU A 101 -2.85 -9.69 8.43
N SER A 102 -2.95 -10.92 8.93
CA SER A 102 -2.19 -12.10 8.52
C SER A 102 -2.52 -12.62 7.10
N SER A 103 -3.61 -12.16 6.49
CA SER A 103 -4.18 -12.77 5.28
C SER A 103 -3.36 -12.53 4.01
N ASP A 104 -2.98 -13.62 3.37
CA ASP A 104 -2.23 -13.68 2.11
C ASP A 104 -3.02 -13.13 0.91
N ALA A 105 -4.35 -13.26 0.95
CA ALA A 105 -5.24 -12.99 -0.17
C ALA A 105 -6.39 -12.05 0.21
N ALA A 106 -6.79 -11.22 -0.75
CA ALA A 106 -7.98 -10.41 -0.66
C ALA A 106 -9.26 -11.27 -0.70
N ILE A 107 -10.27 -10.90 0.07
CA ILE A 107 -11.58 -11.55 0.06
C ILE A 107 -12.30 -11.23 -1.26
N PRO A 108 -12.75 -12.23 -2.05
CA PRO A 108 -13.57 -12.00 -3.23
C PRO A 108 -14.89 -11.29 -2.90
N ASP A 109 -15.32 -10.37 -3.75
CA ASP A 109 -16.46 -9.47 -3.49
C ASP A 109 -17.81 -10.18 -3.25
N ALA A 110 -17.96 -11.39 -3.80
CA ALA A 110 -19.14 -12.24 -3.62
C ALA A 110 -19.15 -13.04 -2.29
N THR A 111 -18.02 -13.16 -1.60
CA THR A 111 -17.89 -13.96 -0.38
C THR A 111 -18.82 -13.46 0.72
N ARG A 112 -19.65 -14.36 1.27
CA ARG A 112 -20.53 -14.06 2.41
C ARG A 112 -19.74 -14.04 3.72
N LEU A 113 -19.89 -12.97 4.49
CA LEU A 113 -19.21 -12.76 5.77
C LEU A 113 -20.07 -13.26 6.94
N LYS A 114 -19.47 -14.04 7.86
CA LYS A 114 -20.16 -14.63 9.02
C LYS A 114 -20.31 -13.65 10.20
N LEU A 115 -20.82 -12.44 9.95
CA LEU A 115 -20.87 -11.32 10.89
C LEU A 115 -21.79 -11.50 12.12
N ARG A 116 -22.49 -12.63 12.25
CA ARG A 116 -23.43 -12.93 13.35
C ARG A 116 -22.92 -14.04 14.29
N GLY A 117 -21.74 -14.62 14.01
CA GLY A 117 -21.13 -15.66 14.83
C GLY A 117 -20.42 -15.12 16.09
N HIS A 118 -19.91 -16.06 16.90
CA HIS A 118 -18.93 -15.78 17.96
C HIS A 118 -17.48 -15.92 17.46
N LEU A 119 -17.31 -16.64 16.34
CA LEU A 119 -16.05 -16.86 15.65
C LEU A 119 -16.19 -16.22 14.27
N GLY A 120 -15.44 -15.15 14.06
CA GLY A 120 -15.49 -14.34 12.85
C GLY A 120 -14.37 -13.32 12.83
N SER A 121 -13.87 -13.06 11.64
CA SER A 121 -12.68 -12.24 11.41
C SER A 121 -13.00 -10.76 11.61
N GLY A 122 -12.06 -10.00 12.17
CA GLY A 122 -12.31 -8.62 12.60
C GLY A 122 -13.15 -8.48 13.86
N MET A 123 -13.41 -9.54 14.64
CA MET A 123 -14.19 -9.42 15.89
C MET A 123 -13.34 -8.99 17.10
N SER A 124 -12.03 -8.82 16.93
CA SER A 124 -11.07 -8.36 17.94
C SER A 124 -10.27 -7.16 17.42
N SER A 125 -9.83 -6.28 18.33
CA SER A 125 -8.87 -5.20 18.06
C SER A 125 -7.47 -5.72 17.69
N ARG A 126 -7.10 -6.93 18.15
CA ARG A 126 -5.82 -7.59 17.85
C ARG A 126 -5.78 -8.17 16.43
N GLU A 127 -6.91 -8.69 15.94
CA GLU A 127 -7.05 -9.24 14.58
C GLU A 127 -8.19 -8.55 13.81
N PRO A 128 -7.99 -7.26 13.43
CA PRO A 128 -8.96 -6.49 12.66
C PRO A 128 -8.95 -6.91 11.18
N MET A 129 -10.06 -6.67 10.47
CA MET A 129 -10.04 -6.72 9.00
C MET A 129 -9.17 -5.59 8.43
N ALA A 130 -8.59 -5.74 7.25
CA ALA A 130 -7.83 -4.66 6.62
C ALA A 130 -8.48 -4.18 5.31
N LEU A 131 -8.65 -2.86 5.19
CA LEU A 131 -9.07 -2.21 3.95
C LEU A 131 -7.89 -1.43 3.34
N VAL A 132 -7.33 -1.97 2.27
CA VAL A 132 -6.30 -1.31 1.46
C VAL A 132 -6.98 -0.47 0.38
N VAL A 133 -6.54 0.79 0.20
CA VAL A 133 -7.07 1.73 -0.80
C VAL A 133 -5.94 2.39 -1.61
N GLY A 134 -6.26 2.96 -2.78
CA GLY A 134 -5.27 3.66 -3.61
C GLY A 134 -4.82 5.00 -3.01
N ALA A 135 -3.54 5.35 -3.17
CA ALA A 135 -2.93 6.55 -2.57
C ALA A 135 -3.62 7.88 -2.97
N ALA A 136 -3.97 8.04 -4.24
CA ALA A 136 -4.68 9.23 -4.76
C ALA A 136 -6.07 9.47 -4.12
N GLU A 137 -6.63 8.49 -3.39
CA GLU A 137 -7.86 8.65 -2.63
C GLU A 137 -7.63 9.18 -1.20
N VAL A 138 -6.40 9.10 -0.70
CA VAL A 138 -6.01 9.64 0.62
C VAL A 138 -5.71 11.13 0.52
N GLU A 139 -5.05 11.58 -0.54
CA GLU A 139 -4.77 13.00 -0.80
C GLU A 139 -6.06 13.82 -0.89
N LYS A 140 -7.09 13.30 -1.57
CA LYS A 140 -8.42 13.94 -1.66
C LYS A 140 -9.11 14.12 -0.29
N ARG A 141 -8.74 13.33 0.73
CA ARG A 141 -9.23 13.53 2.10
C ARG A 141 -8.48 14.64 2.84
N SER A 142 -7.22 14.89 2.51
CA SER A 142 -6.36 15.80 3.28
C SER A 142 -6.65 17.28 3.00
N SER A 143 -7.26 17.58 1.85
CA SER A 143 -7.75 18.90 1.45
C SER A 143 -9.08 19.31 2.08
N ASP A 144 -9.90 18.35 2.51
CA ASP A 144 -11.25 18.55 3.08
C ASP A 144 -11.18 18.53 4.62
N ARG A 145 -10.32 19.38 5.18
CA ARG A 145 -9.83 19.27 6.57
C ARG A 145 -10.73 19.98 7.59
N ASP A 146 -11.94 19.47 7.77
CA ASP A 146 -12.59 19.55 9.08
C ASP A 146 -11.81 18.65 10.05
N SER A 147 -11.12 19.28 11.01
CA SER A 147 -10.45 18.55 12.09
C SER A 147 -11.44 17.64 12.81
N PRO A 148 -11.17 16.34 13.00
CA PRO A 148 -12.00 15.51 13.87
C PRO A 148 -12.00 16.12 15.26
N LEU A 149 -13.16 16.60 15.72
CA LEU A 149 -13.38 17.09 17.08
C LEU A 149 -12.69 16.13 18.05
N ALA A 150 -11.77 16.65 18.86
CA ALA A 150 -10.96 15.87 19.78
C ALA A 150 -11.85 15.17 20.81
N LYS A 151 -12.30 13.96 20.47
CA LYS A 151 -12.92 13.04 21.41
C LYS A 151 -11.82 12.58 22.34
N GLU A 152 -12.06 12.66 23.64
CA GLU A 152 -11.25 11.97 24.64
C GLU A 152 -11.38 10.47 24.40
N LEU A 153 -10.42 9.92 23.66
CA LEU A 153 -10.31 8.50 23.38
C LEU A 153 -9.43 7.87 24.45
N GLY A 154 -9.93 6.82 25.08
CA GLY A 154 -9.12 5.99 25.96
C GLY A 154 -7.95 5.36 25.19
N GLU A 155 -6.92 4.98 25.93
CA GLU A 155 -5.84 4.17 25.40
C GLU A 155 -6.32 2.74 25.14
N ASN A 156 -5.80 2.10 24.09
CA ASN A 156 -6.01 0.68 23.86
C ASN A 156 -5.26 -0.12 24.94
N PRO A 157 -5.92 -0.93 25.80
CA PRO A 157 -5.24 -1.74 26.80
C PRO A 157 -4.35 -2.83 26.17
N ASP A 158 -4.60 -3.21 24.91
CA ASP A 158 -3.75 -4.15 24.16
C ASP A 158 -2.51 -3.49 23.54
N ALA A 159 -2.36 -2.15 23.58
CA ALA A 159 -1.23 -1.47 22.92
C ALA A 159 0.13 -1.63 23.62
N HIS A 160 0.19 -2.27 24.79
CA HIS A 160 1.45 -2.63 25.42
C HIS A 160 2.24 -3.70 24.65
N GLU A 161 1.64 -4.31 23.63
CA GLU A 161 2.25 -5.30 22.73
C GLU A 161 2.63 -4.69 21.36
N ARG A 162 3.00 -3.39 21.30
CA ARG A 162 3.56 -2.80 20.08
C ARG A 162 4.86 -3.49 19.71
N ARG A 163 4.88 -4.11 18.53
CA ARG A 163 6.05 -4.76 17.95
C ARG A 163 6.67 -3.83 16.90
N TYR A 164 7.99 -3.68 16.93
CA TYR A 164 8.73 -2.81 16.03
C TYR A 164 9.60 -3.65 15.08
N ILE A 165 9.82 -3.12 13.87
CA ILE A 165 10.81 -3.61 12.92
C ILE A 165 11.92 -2.57 12.90
N TYR A 166 13.10 -2.96 13.36
CA TYR A 166 14.32 -2.16 13.38
C TYR A 166 15.08 -2.36 12.07
N TYR A 167 15.63 -1.27 11.54
CA TYR A 167 16.40 -1.28 10.30
C TYR A 167 17.45 -0.18 10.28
N ARG A 168 18.58 -0.43 9.63
CA ARG A 168 19.59 0.59 9.29
C ARG A 168 19.44 1.00 7.82
N VAL A 169 19.67 2.29 7.54
CA VAL A 169 19.59 2.84 6.19
C VAL A 169 21.00 3.03 5.63
N TYR A 170 21.21 2.59 4.40
CA TYR A 170 22.45 2.74 3.65
C TYR A 170 22.19 3.36 2.28
N ASP A 171 23.15 4.13 1.76
CA ASP A 171 23.26 4.53 0.36
C ASP A 171 24.50 3.89 -0.31
N GLU A 172 25.00 4.48 -1.39
CA GLU A 172 26.17 3.94 -2.13
C GLU A 172 27.50 4.30 -1.43
N GLU A 173 27.49 5.32 -0.58
CA GLU A 173 28.63 5.83 0.16
C GLU A 173 28.76 5.21 1.56
N GLY A 174 27.65 4.73 2.15
CA GLY A 174 27.65 3.95 3.38
C GLY A 174 26.38 4.09 4.21
N GLU A 175 26.52 4.12 5.52
CA GLU A 175 25.42 4.25 6.47
C GLU A 175 24.91 5.70 6.57
N VAL A 176 23.59 5.89 6.55
CA VAL A 176 22.96 7.22 6.55
C VAL A 176 21.86 7.35 7.61
N ASN A 177 21.57 8.60 7.99
CA ASN A 177 20.59 8.91 9.03
C ASN A 177 19.16 8.52 8.62
N SER A 178 18.49 7.77 9.49
CA SER A 178 17.06 7.47 9.36
C SER A 178 16.20 8.66 9.78
N LYS A 179 15.10 8.89 9.06
CA LYS A 179 14.03 9.84 9.42
C LYS A 179 13.08 9.28 10.48
N THR A 180 13.16 7.99 10.78
CA THR A 180 12.41 7.31 11.86
C THR A 180 13.27 7.00 13.09
N VAL A 181 14.44 7.63 13.20
CA VAL A 181 15.36 7.56 14.35
C VAL A 181 14.61 7.68 15.68
N PHE A 182 14.98 6.81 16.63
CA PHE A 182 14.38 6.76 17.97
C PHE A 182 15.42 6.79 19.10
N ASP A 183 16.63 6.25 18.88
CA ASP A 183 17.78 6.51 19.74
C ASP A 183 18.53 7.75 19.25
N ARG A 184 19.03 8.57 20.17
CA ARG A 184 19.83 9.76 19.85
C ARG A 184 21.31 9.45 19.67
N ASN A 185 21.77 8.28 20.13
CA ASN A 185 23.16 7.87 19.99
C ASN A 185 23.44 7.16 18.66
N ASP A 186 22.38 6.68 17.99
CA ASP A 186 22.43 5.90 16.77
C ASP A 186 21.46 6.50 15.74
N THR A 187 21.97 7.40 14.89
CA THR A 187 21.12 8.23 14.02
C THR A 187 20.67 7.53 12.73
N SER A 188 21.26 6.38 12.41
CA SER A 188 20.96 5.55 11.25
C SER A 188 19.99 4.42 11.55
N LEU A 189 19.84 4.02 12.82
CA LEU A 189 18.87 3.03 13.27
C LEU A 189 17.45 3.59 13.29
N GLY A 190 16.67 3.22 12.28
CA GLY A 190 15.24 3.51 12.17
C GLY A 190 14.36 2.41 12.77
N ARG A 191 13.07 2.73 12.95
CA ARG A 191 12.05 1.72 13.27
C ARG A 191 10.65 2.08 12.80
N ILE A 192 9.88 1.06 12.44
CA ILE A 192 8.43 1.17 12.20
C ILE A 192 7.63 0.15 13.00
N ASP A 193 6.39 0.48 13.33
CA ASP A 193 5.43 -0.43 13.98
C ASP A 193 4.98 -1.51 12.97
N THR A 194 4.99 -2.79 13.34
CA THR A 194 4.61 -3.90 12.45
C THR A 194 3.18 -3.75 11.88
N LEU A 195 2.28 -3.12 12.64
CA LEU A 195 0.90 -2.87 12.25
C LEU A 195 0.76 -1.71 11.26
N SER A 196 1.85 -0.96 11.00
CA SER A 196 1.92 0.07 9.95
C SER A 196 2.12 -0.53 8.57
N VAL A 197 2.73 -1.72 8.46
CA VAL A 197 2.86 -2.45 7.18
C VAL A 197 1.46 -2.78 6.65
N ALA A 198 1.28 -2.82 5.33
CA ALA A 198 0.01 -3.21 4.73
C ALA A 198 -0.05 -4.73 4.44
N PRO A 199 -1.20 -5.40 4.61
CA PRO A 199 -1.40 -6.76 4.10
C PRO A 199 -1.17 -6.82 2.58
N PRO A 200 -0.58 -7.91 2.05
CA PRO A 200 -0.50 -9.26 2.63
C PRO A 200 0.76 -9.56 3.48
N TYR A 201 1.45 -8.54 4.00
CA TYR A 201 2.70 -8.69 4.77
C TYR A 201 3.78 -9.45 3.98
N SER A 202 4.03 -9.00 2.75
CA SER A 202 5.23 -9.38 2.01
C SER A 202 6.38 -8.39 2.24
N VAL A 203 7.58 -8.79 1.83
CA VAL A 203 8.75 -7.90 1.78
C VAL A 203 8.48 -6.64 0.95
N ALA A 204 7.74 -6.72 -0.17
CA ALA A 204 7.35 -5.54 -0.95
C ALA A 204 6.47 -4.56 -0.16
N SER A 205 5.55 -5.07 0.66
CA SER A 205 4.75 -4.24 1.57
C SER A 205 5.59 -3.61 2.68
N LEU A 206 6.59 -4.32 3.19
CA LEU A 206 7.55 -3.76 4.15
C LEU A 206 8.37 -2.64 3.50
N LYS A 207 9.02 -2.91 2.35
CA LYS A 207 9.81 -1.93 1.60
C LYS A 207 9.00 -0.67 1.31
N SER A 208 7.75 -0.82 0.86
CA SER A 208 6.85 0.32 0.59
C SER A 208 6.53 1.15 1.84
N CYS A 209 6.37 0.49 3.00
CA CYS A 209 6.12 1.14 4.28
C CYS A 209 7.36 1.89 4.79
N ILE A 210 8.54 1.25 4.76
CA ILE A 210 9.82 1.86 5.13
C ILE A 210 10.14 3.03 4.17
N ALA A 211 10.02 2.82 2.86
CA ALA A 211 10.26 3.86 1.85
C ALA A 211 9.45 5.14 2.12
N LYS A 212 8.16 5.01 2.45
CA LYS A 212 7.33 6.15 2.80
C LYS A 212 7.71 6.78 4.14
N ALA A 213 8.08 5.99 5.15
CA ALA A 213 8.51 6.50 6.44
C ALA A 213 9.84 7.28 6.32
N GLU A 214 10.76 6.79 5.51
CA GLU A 214 12.02 7.43 5.14
C GLU A 214 11.87 8.48 4.03
N GLY A 215 10.67 8.71 3.49
CA GLY A 215 10.44 9.64 2.38
C GLY A 215 11.35 9.38 1.16
N ILE A 216 11.64 8.12 0.87
CA ILE A 216 12.35 7.63 -0.30
C ILE A 216 11.36 7.55 -1.46
N VAL A 217 11.69 8.21 -2.57
CA VAL A 217 10.87 8.28 -3.79
C VAL A 217 11.75 7.93 -4.97
N ASP A 218 11.21 7.16 -5.91
CA ASP A 218 11.84 6.75 -7.18
C ASP A 218 13.21 6.04 -7.10
N ARG A 219 13.62 5.52 -5.93
CA ARG A 219 14.87 4.73 -5.78
C ARG A 219 14.62 3.23 -5.79
N GLU A 220 15.62 2.46 -6.24
CA GLU A 220 15.64 1.02 -6.00
C GLU A 220 15.97 0.76 -4.52
N ILE A 221 15.19 -0.13 -3.89
CA ILE A 221 15.34 -0.47 -2.47
C ILE A 221 15.61 -1.96 -2.35
N GLN A 222 16.81 -2.28 -1.90
CA GLN A 222 17.19 -3.62 -1.49
C GLN A 222 17.04 -3.73 0.02
N LEU A 223 16.61 -4.90 0.49
CA LEU A 223 16.36 -5.15 1.90
C LEU A 223 16.98 -6.50 2.23
N PHE A 224 17.91 -6.49 3.17
CA PHE A 224 18.60 -7.67 3.66
C PHE A 224 18.08 -8.02 5.06
N LYS A 225 18.18 -9.30 5.41
CA LYS A 225 17.66 -9.85 6.66
C LYS A 225 18.38 -9.31 7.91
N ASP A 226 19.60 -8.85 7.73
CA ASP A 226 20.59 -8.48 8.75
C ASP A 226 21.60 -7.49 8.12
N THR A 227 22.51 -6.94 8.93
CA THR A 227 23.55 -5.99 8.48
C THR A 227 24.74 -6.63 7.78
N ASP A 228 24.86 -7.97 7.81
CA ASP A 228 25.94 -8.69 7.13
C ASP A 228 25.77 -8.68 5.60
N GLY A 229 24.55 -8.43 5.10
CA GLY A 229 24.28 -8.26 3.66
C GLY A 229 24.22 -9.56 2.85
N GLU A 230 24.45 -10.72 3.47
CA GLU A 230 24.47 -12.03 2.81
C GLU A 230 23.06 -12.49 2.37
N ALA A 231 22.01 -12.07 3.08
CA ALA A 231 20.64 -12.59 2.92
C ALA A 231 19.65 -11.54 2.36
N LEU A 232 19.69 -11.33 1.05
CA LEU A 232 18.71 -10.47 0.34
C LEU A 232 17.28 -11.06 0.41
N MET A 233 16.33 -10.26 0.88
CA MET A 233 14.91 -10.62 0.98
C MET A 233 14.19 -10.36 -0.35
N LYS A 234 13.39 -11.32 -0.85
CA LYS A 234 12.67 -11.15 -2.13
C LYS A 234 11.29 -10.56 -1.88
N ASP A 235 10.86 -9.66 -2.76
CA ASP A 235 9.59 -8.92 -2.68
C ASP A 235 8.33 -9.78 -2.48
N ALA A 236 8.35 -11.01 -3.00
CA ALA A 236 7.27 -11.99 -2.89
C ALA A 236 7.32 -12.84 -1.60
N ASP A 237 8.42 -12.81 -0.86
CA ASP A 237 8.57 -13.58 0.38
C ASP A 237 7.60 -13.05 1.43
N ARG A 238 6.98 -13.98 2.18
CA ARG A 238 6.14 -13.64 3.33
C ARG A 238 7.02 -13.17 4.47
N ALA A 239 6.63 -12.07 5.09
CA ALA A 239 7.36 -11.49 6.18
C ALA A 239 6.60 -11.74 7.50
N SER A 240 7.17 -12.61 8.34
CA SER A 240 6.52 -13.17 9.52
C SER A 240 6.42 -12.22 10.71
N PHE A 241 6.14 -10.93 10.51
CA PHE A 241 6.12 -9.88 11.54
C PHE A 241 5.11 -10.08 12.69
N LEU A 242 4.19 -11.04 12.55
CA LEU A 242 3.24 -11.44 13.59
C LEU A 242 3.73 -12.63 14.45
N ALA A 243 4.82 -13.29 14.07
CA ALA A 243 5.46 -14.33 14.87
C ALA A 243 6.13 -13.75 16.14
N GLU A 244 6.48 -14.62 17.08
CA GLU A 244 7.22 -14.24 18.30
C GLU A 244 8.65 -13.74 17.98
N THR A 245 9.25 -14.24 16.91
CA THR A 245 10.56 -13.83 16.41
C THR A 245 10.49 -13.60 14.90
N TYR A 246 11.05 -12.50 14.42
CA TYR A 246 11.07 -12.12 13.01
C TYR A 246 12.32 -11.28 12.68
N PRO A 247 12.75 -11.19 11.41
CA PRO A 247 13.88 -10.35 11.01
C PRO A 247 13.68 -8.88 11.42
N GLY A 248 14.69 -8.28 12.06
CA GLY A 248 14.60 -6.91 12.60
C GLY A 248 13.73 -6.77 13.85
N CYS A 249 13.50 -7.83 14.64
CA CYS A 249 12.75 -7.74 15.90
C CYS A 249 13.56 -7.18 17.09
N LEU A 250 14.88 -7.07 16.96
CA LEU A 250 15.81 -6.56 17.98
C LEU A 250 16.58 -5.33 17.45
N GLU A 251 16.99 -4.45 18.35
CA GLU A 251 17.78 -3.25 18.02
C GLU A 251 19.21 -3.60 17.58
N ASP A 252 19.80 -4.64 18.18
CA ASP A 252 21.14 -5.16 17.88
C ASP A 252 21.20 -6.07 16.63
N ASP A 253 20.05 -6.52 16.11
CA ASP A 253 19.92 -7.34 14.89
C ASP A 253 18.89 -6.71 13.91
N PRO A 254 19.18 -5.51 13.35
CA PRO A 254 18.28 -4.79 12.47
C PRO A 254 18.41 -5.25 11.02
N LEU A 255 17.35 -5.04 10.23
CA LEU A 255 17.41 -5.21 8.77
C LEU A 255 18.36 -4.18 8.14
N ALA A 256 19.07 -4.51 7.07
CA ALA A 256 19.76 -3.50 6.25
C ALA A 256 18.91 -3.08 5.05
N LEU A 257 18.58 -1.78 4.99
CA LEU A 257 17.86 -1.13 3.89
C LEU A 257 18.87 -0.36 3.01
N VAL A 258 19.20 -0.90 1.85
CA VAL A 258 20.14 -0.27 0.91
C VAL A 258 19.36 0.48 -0.17
N CYS A 259 19.64 1.77 -0.30
CA CYS A 259 18.96 2.71 -1.20
C CYS A 259 19.89 3.11 -2.35
N GLY A 260 19.90 2.32 -3.42
CA GLY A 260 20.69 2.66 -4.62
C GLY A 260 20.19 3.92 -5.32
N LEU A 261 21.02 4.53 -6.16
CA LEU A 261 20.52 5.45 -7.18
C LEU A 261 19.55 4.72 -8.10
N THR A 262 18.57 5.47 -8.61
CA THR A 262 17.62 4.97 -9.60
C THR A 262 18.35 4.48 -10.84
N THR A 263 18.42 3.17 -11.03
CA THR A 263 18.65 2.60 -12.37
C THR A 263 17.43 2.94 -13.23
N MET A 264 17.47 4.10 -13.90
CA MET A 264 16.44 4.66 -14.78
C MET A 264 16.12 3.79 -16.03
N GLY A 265 16.52 2.51 -16.02
CA GLY A 265 16.36 1.56 -17.12
C GLY A 265 15.01 0.83 -17.15
N GLU A 266 14.32 0.65 -16.01
CA GLU A 266 13.13 -0.21 -15.96
C GLU A 266 11.78 0.53 -16.10
N ALA A 267 11.74 1.83 -15.80
CA ALA A 267 10.58 2.68 -16.12
C ALA A 267 10.53 3.08 -17.61
N LEU A 268 11.66 3.04 -18.32
CA LEU A 268 11.77 3.25 -19.76
C LEU A 268 11.87 1.91 -20.49
N GLY A 269 10.76 1.16 -20.46
CA GLY A 269 10.54 0.03 -21.34
C GLY A 269 10.78 0.43 -22.80
N GLN A 270 11.90 -0.06 -23.34
CA GLN A 270 12.49 0.25 -24.65
C GLN A 270 13.26 1.59 -24.76
N ARG A 271 14.60 1.47 -24.86
CA ARG A 271 15.56 2.42 -25.45
C ARG A 271 15.78 3.75 -24.71
N SER A 272 16.30 3.71 -23.48
CA SER A 272 17.11 4.82 -22.98
C SER A 272 18.60 4.45 -22.96
N THR A 273 19.30 4.79 -24.04
CA THR A 273 20.78 4.85 -24.08
C THR A 273 21.33 6.04 -23.29
N MET A 274 20.45 6.86 -22.70
CA MET A 274 20.75 8.17 -22.14
C MET A 274 21.31 8.04 -20.71
N THR A 275 22.58 7.66 -20.57
CA THR A 275 23.24 7.44 -19.27
C THR A 275 24.33 8.46 -18.91
N ARG A 276 24.78 9.28 -19.87
CA ARG A 276 25.90 10.21 -19.70
C ARG A 276 25.40 11.57 -19.24
N PRO A 277 25.81 12.08 -18.07
CA PRO A 277 25.36 13.38 -17.58
C PRO A 277 26.03 14.54 -18.34
N ILE A 278 25.22 15.51 -18.73
CA ILE A 278 25.64 16.81 -19.27
C ILE A 278 25.04 17.94 -18.44
N ARG A 279 25.81 18.99 -18.21
CA ARG A 279 25.44 20.20 -17.46
C ARG A 279 25.26 21.38 -18.40
N ALA A 280 24.16 22.10 -18.24
CA ALA A 280 23.91 23.33 -18.99
C ALA A 280 24.80 24.48 -18.52
N ASN A 281 25.61 25.04 -19.42
CA ASN A 281 26.47 26.19 -19.16
C ASN A 281 25.71 27.52 -19.17
N PHE A 282 24.57 27.56 -19.88
CA PHE A 282 23.71 28.71 -20.07
C PHE A 282 22.23 28.31 -20.00
N GLY A 283 21.35 29.26 -19.69
CA GLY A 283 19.92 29.05 -19.81
C GLY A 283 19.45 29.19 -21.27
N PHE A 284 18.58 28.30 -21.73
CA PHE A 284 18.02 28.30 -23.07
C PHE A 284 16.49 28.12 -23.03
N LYS A 285 15.79 28.90 -23.85
CA LYS A 285 14.33 28.81 -24.01
C LYS A 285 13.99 28.79 -25.50
N PRO A 286 13.52 27.66 -26.07
CA PRO A 286 13.18 27.58 -27.48
C PRO A 286 11.96 28.44 -27.82
N PHE A 287 11.94 29.02 -29.03
CA PHE A 287 10.75 29.67 -29.55
C PHE A 287 9.61 28.68 -29.76
N LYS A 288 8.36 29.17 -29.73
CA LYS A 288 7.12 28.38 -29.92
C LYS A 288 7.20 27.22 -30.94
N PRO A 289 7.68 27.39 -32.19
CA PRO A 289 7.74 26.29 -33.16
C PRO A 289 8.70 25.14 -32.79
N ASN A 290 9.60 25.33 -31.82
CA ASN A 290 10.62 24.36 -31.42
C ASN A 290 10.36 23.72 -30.03
N ILE A 291 9.32 24.14 -29.29
CA ILE A 291 9.07 23.69 -27.89
C ILE A 291 8.81 22.16 -27.81
N SER A 292 8.35 21.53 -28.88
CA SER A 292 8.10 20.09 -28.96
C SER A 292 9.35 19.25 -29.26
N THR A 293 10.44 19.87 -29.71
CA THR A 293 11.65 19.18 -30.21
C THR A 293 12.94 19.60 -29.52
N TRP A 294 12.92 20.72 -28.80
CA TRP A 294 14.06 21.31 -28.10
C TRP A 294 13.75 21.48 -26.61
N HIS A 295 14.71 21.17 -25.75
CA HIS A 295 14.55 21.40 -24.32
C HIS A 295 14.58 22.88 -23.97
N ALA A 296 13.85 23.25 -22.92
CA ALA A 296 14.10 24.46 -22.15
C ALA A 296 14.87 24.06 -20.89
N TYR A 297 15.96 24.77 -20.59
CA TYR A 297 16.83 24.49 -19.44
C TYR A 297 17.43 25.78 -18.88
N SER A 298 17.83 25.74 -17.62
CA SER A 298 18.54 26.81 -16.90
C SER A 298 20.03 26.48 -16.78
N LYS A 299 20.85 27.48 -16.51
CA LYS A 299 22.27 27.25 -16.21
C LYS A 299 22.40 26.40 -14.94
N GLY A 300 23.18 25.32 -15.02
CA GLY A 300 23.38 24.37 -13.94
C GLY A 300 22.48 23.13 -13.99
N ASP A 301 21.44 23.13 -14.83
CA ASP A 301 20.59 21.94 -15.01
C ASP A 301 21.43 20.76 -15.51
N ILE A 302 21.21 19.59 -14.90
CA ILE A 302 21.80 18.32 -15.32
C ILE A 302 20.77 17.58 -16.16
N LEU A 303 21.20 17.06 -17.31
CA LEU A 303 20.43 16.26 -18.25
C LEU A 303 21.20 14.98 -18.57
N LEU A 304 20.50 13.92 -18.96
CA LEU A 304 21.13 12.65 -19.36
C LEU A 304 21.09 12.48 -20.87
N THR A 305 22.19 12.05 -21.49
CA THR A 305 22.30 11.78 -22.93
C THR A 305 23.05 10.49 -23.21
N ASP A 306 22.92 9.91 -24.40
CA ASP A 306 23.78 8.82 -24.87
C ASP A 306 25.15 9.34 -25.37
N GLY A 307 25.26 10.66 -25.55
CA GLY A 307 26.45 11.33 -26.07
C GLY A 307 26.67 11.11 -27.57
N VAL A 308 25.67 10.61 -28.29
CA VAL A 308 25.68 10.57 -29.76
C VAL A 308 25.31 11.95 -30.28
N GLU A 309 26.26 12.60 -30.95
CA GLU A 309 26.00 13.90 -31.56
C GLU A 309 25.06 13.75 -32.77
N VAL A 310 23.98 14.54 -32.78
CA VAL A 310 22.99 14.60 -33.85
C VAL A 310 22.75 16.06 -34.25
N THR A 311 22.33 16.26 -35.50
CA THR A 311 21.96 17.59 -36.00
C THR A 311 20.45 17.77 -35.97
N LYS A 312 19.96 18.86 -35.38
CA LYS A 312 18.54 19.26 -35.43
C LYS A 312 18.37 20.66 -36.00
N THR A 313 17.31 20.83 -36.78
CA THR A 313 16.91 22.13 -37.32
C THR A 313 16.20 22.96 -36.24
N TYR A 314 16.63 24.21 -36.10
CA TYR A 314 15.95 25.25 -35.32
C TYR A 314 15.21 26.20 -36.26
N ILE A 315 13.95 26.49 -35.96
CA ILE A 315 13.15 27.48 -36.69
C ILE A 315 13.24 28.82 -35.96
N SER A 316 13.82 29.83 -36.61
CA SER A 316 13.91 31.20 -36.07
C SER A 316 12.56 31.93 -36.11
N THR A 317 12.44 33.02 -35.36
CA THR A 317 11.25 33.90 -35.36
C THR A 317 10.93 34.51 -36.71
N TYR A 318 11.91 34.61 -37.60
CA TYR A 318 11.77 35.18 -38.95
C TYR A 318 11.57 34.11 -40.04
N GLY A 319 11.28 32.86 -39.65
CA GLY A 319 11.02 31.75 -40.58
C GLY A 319 12.27 31.10 -41.19
N GLY A 320 13.45 31.69 -41.02
CA GLY A 320 14.72 31.06 -41.41
C GLY A 320 15.02 29.82 -40.55
N THR A 321 15.58 28.79 -41.18
CA THR A 321 15.98 27.53 -40.55
C THR A 321 17.50 27.42 -40.43
N GLN A 322 17.99 26.87 -39.32
CA GLN A 322 19.42 26.62 -39.10
C GLN A 322 19.63 25.27 -38.42
N GLY A 323 20.57 24.46 -38.93
CA GLY A 323 20.99 23.22 -38.27
C GLY A 323 21.97 23.50 -37.12
N TYR A 324 21.79 22.81 -36.01
CA TYR A 324 22.72 22.82 -34.88
C TYR A 324 23.11 21.38 -34.50
N ALA A 325 24.37 21.19 -34.17
CA ALA A 325 24.89 19.96 -33.57
C ALA A 325 24.60 19.94 -32.05
N GLY A 326 24.39 18.75 -31.50
CA GLY A 326 23.98 18.58 -30.13
C GLY A 326 23.52 17.17 -29.83
N TYR A 327 22.79 17.00 -28.74
CA TYR A 327 22.44 15.71 -28.18
C TYR A 327 20.92 15.61 -27.99
N MET A 328 20.36 14.42 -28.18
CA MET A 328 19.08 14.09 -27.54
C MET A 328 19.35 13.90 -26.04
N ALA A 329 18.50 14.44 -25.19
CA ALA A 329 18.70 14.38 -23.75
C ALA A 329 17.39 14.32 -22.97
N ILE A 330 17.42 13.67 -21.82
CA ILE A 330 16.29 13.54 -20.89
C ILE A 330 16.52 14.44 -19.68
N ASN A 331 15.48 15.17 -19.26
CA ASN A 331 15.49 15.99 -18.06
C ASN A 331 14.84 15.29 -16.86
N TRP A 332 14.95 15.88 -15.66
CA TRP A 332 14.35 15.38 -14.42
C TRP A 332 12.83 15.17 -14.45
N ALA A 333 12.12 15.72 -15.46
CA ALA A 333 10.69 15.50 -15.67
C ALA A 333 10.41 14.38 -16.69
N GLY A 334 11.40 13.55 -17.03
CA GLY A 334 11.27 12.42 -17.96
C GLY A 334 11.04 12.80 -19.43
N ARG A 335 11.23 14.08 -19.80
CA ARG A 335 11.02 14.54 -21.18
C ARG A 335 12.31 14.37 -21.98
N ASP A 336 12.22 13.70 -23.13
CA ASP A 336 13.25 13.70 -24.17
C ASP A 336 13.06 14.91 -25.12
N ALA A 337 14.15 15.64 -25.38
CA ALA A 337 14.24 16.66 -26.44
C ALA A 337 15.71 17.02 -26.71
N PHE A 338 15.95 17.80 -27.76
CA PHE A 338 17.30 18.19 -28.19
C PHE A 338 17.91 19.31 -27.34
N VAL A 339 19.22 19.21 -27.09
CA VAL A 339 20.08 20.27 -26.52
C VAL A 339 21.33 20.48 -27.36
N ARG A 340 21.83 21.72 -27.43
CA ARG A 340 23.00 22.07 -28.22
C ARG A 340 24.31 21.68 -27.54
N ALA A 341 25.24 21.10 -28.28
CA ALA A 341 26.55 20.71 -27.75
C ALA A 341 27.35 21.91 -27.23
N ASP A 342 27.28 23.07 -27.91
CA ASP A 342 28.03 24.28 -27.53
C ASP A 342 27.51 24.99 -26.27
N LEU A 343 26.35 24.58 -25.74
CA LEU A 343 25.73 25.16 -24.54
C LEU A 343 25.80 24.24 -23.31
N VAL A 344 26.44 23.08 -23.43
CA VAL A 344 26.56 22.07 -22.37
C VAL A 344 28.00 21.58 -22.20
N THR A 345 28.30 20.93 -21.08
CA THR A 345 29.55 20.18 -20.85
C THR A 345 29.20 18.81 -20.27
N PHE A 346 29.95 17.77 -20.61
CA PHE A 346 29.88 16.51 -19.87
C PHE A 346 30.35 16.75 -18.42
N CYS A 347 29.70 16.10 -17.46
CA CYS A 347 30.09 16.13 -16.05
C CYS A 347 31.24 15.17 -15.76
#